data_AF-A0A963MPV0-F1
#
_entry.id   AF-A0A963MPV0-F1
#
_cell.length_a   1.000
_cell.length_b   1.000
_cell.length_c   1.000
_cell.angle_alpha   90.00
_cell.angle_beta   90.00
_cell.angle_gamma   90.00
#
_symmetry.space_group_name_H-M   'P 1'
#
loop_
_entity.id
_entity.type
_entity.pdbx_description
1 polymer ?
#
loop_
_entity_poly.entity_id
_entity_poly.type
_entity_poly.pdbx_seq_one_letter_code
_entity_poly.pdbx_strand_id
1 'polypeptide(L)'
;MSDIFLCYSSTDAAIANRLVERLQAEGWSVFIDRNTHVGRRWHKEIERELHAASAVVVLWSATSRDSDYVLEEAEYGKRKDILFPAFIERVEFPYGFGRIQTADLIGWENGEDHAGLTQLLIPLRLHLNGQDSISTPASESKPIIAKPEQIITPSLPAPGQTFRDKLKIGGEGPLMATIPAGRFLMGSPEDEQYRSDHEGPQHEVQIAQPFAMGVYAVTFDDYDDFCKHASRKIPVDEDWGRENRPVINVSWHGAQDYCAWLSEQTGRHYRLPSEAEWEYACRAGKQTPYYTGANISLDQANFNRNVGKTAPVGSYPPNDFGLYDMHGNVFEWCQDIRHKNYKGAPSDGSSWEKGNSEYRVLRGGSWDDDPEGVRSSARSGNHPDDRDYNIGFRVLCSSPIE
;
A
#
# COMPACT_ATOMS: atom_id res chain seq x y z
N MET A 1 -20.94 -1.96 30.67
CA MET A 1 -20.17 -1.78 29.43
C MET A 1 -18.73 -1.95 29.83
N SER A 2 -18.02 -2.82 29.12
CA SER A 2 -16.61 -3.10 29.38
C SER A 2 -15.73 -2.01 28.77
N ASP A 3 -14.58 -1.75 29.38
CA ASP A 3 -13.56 -0.85 28.82
C ASP A 3 -12.87 -1.51 27.63
N ILE A 4 -12.59 -2.81 27.76
CA ILE A 4 -11.88 -3.62 26.77
C ILE A 4 -12.75 -4.80 26.33
N PHE A 5 -12.85 -4.98 25.01
CA PHE A 5 -13.34 -6.20 24.38
C PHE A 5 -12.15 -7.06 23.95
N LEU A 6 -12.06 -8.31 24.39
CA LEU A 6 -10.97 -9.22 24.07
C LEU A 6 -11.42 -10.32 23.09
N CYS A 7 -10.86 -10.27 21.87
CA CYS A 7 -11.09 -11.21 20.77
C CYS A 7 -10.00 -12.29 20.76
N TYR A 8 -10.39 -13.57 20.75
CA TYR A 8 -9.48 -14.71 20.73
C TYR A 8 -10.16 -15.98 20.21
N SER A 9 -9.38 -16.97 19.75
CA SER A 9 -9.92 -18.29 19.43
C SER A 9 -10.20 -19.07 20.71
N SER A 10 -11.24 -19.91 20.75
CA SER A 10 -11.58 -20.71 21.93
C SER A 10 -10.44 -21.64 22.40
N THR A 11 -9.53 -22.02 21.49
CA THR A 11 -8.31 -22.79 21.80
C THR A 11 -7.30 -21.98 22.63
N ASP A 12 -7.37 -20.66 22.57
CA ASP A 12 -6.46 -19.72 23.25
C ASP A 12 -7.03 -19.24 24.60
N ALA A 13 -8.12 -19.85 25.08
CA ALA A 13 -8.81 -19.44 26.31
C ALA A 13 -7.90 -19.36 27.54
N ALA A 14 -6.88 -20.22 27.63
CA ALA A 14 -5.96 -20.21 28.76
C ALA A 14 -5.14 -18.91 28.83
N ILE A 15 -4.57 -18.45 27.70
CA ILE A 15 -3.80 -17.21 27.65
C ILE A 15 -4.72 -15.98 27.69
N ALA A 16 -5.90 -16.05 27.07
CA ALA A 16 -6.90 -14.99 27.14
C ALA A 16 -7.35 -14.73 28.59
N ASN A 17 -7.67 -15.77 29.36
CA ASN A 17 -8.06 -15.62 30.76
C ASN A 17 -6.94 -15.01 31.63
N ARG A 18 -5.68 -15.38 31.39
CA ARG A 18 -4.53 -14.76 32.08
C ARG A 18 -4.41 -13.27 31.74
N LEU A 19 -4.58 -12.92 30.47
CA LEU A 19 -4.55 -11.52 30.04
C LEU A 19 -5.71 -10.73 30.65
N VAL A 20 -6.90 -11.32 30.75
CA VAL A 20 -8.05 -10.70 31.46
C VAL A 20 -7.69 -10.37 32.89
N GLU A 21 -7.15 -11.32 33.67
CA GLU A 21 -6.75 -11.07 35.06
C GLU A 21 -5.72 -9.94 35.15
N ARG A 22 -4.75 -9.92 34.23
CA ARG A 22 -3.73 -8.87 34.17
C ARG A 22 -4.29 -7.50 33.82
N LEU A 23 -5.21 -7.40 32.87
CA LEU A 23 -5.88 -6.16 32.49
C LEU A 23 -6.83 -5.67 33.60
N GLN A 24 -7.50 -6.58 34.30
CA GLN A 24 -8.33 -6.24 35.47
C GLN A 24 -7.48 -5.74 36.64
N ALA A 25 -6.25 -6.24 36.80
CA ALA A 25 -5.31 -5.71 37.77
C ALA A 25 -4.86 -4.26 37.46
N GLU A 26 -5.00 -3.78 36.22
CA GLU A 26 -4.84 -2.36 35.86
C GLU A 26 -6.08 -1.52 36.19
N GLY A 27 -7.18 -2.14 36.63
CA GLY A 27 -8.43 -1.47 36.97
C GLY A 27 -9.45 -1.41 35.82
N TRP A 28 -9.19 -2.03 34.67
CA TRP A 28 -10.13 -2.06 33.54
C TRP A 28 -11.12 -3.22 33.63
N SER A 29 -12.35 -2.95 33.22
CA SER A 29 -13.36 -3.97 32.98
C SER A 29 -13.16 -4.61 31.60
N VAL A 30 -13.10 -5.94 31.55
CA VAL A 30 -12.82 -6.69 30.31
C VAL A 30 -13.99 -7.63 30.01
N PHE A 31 -14.50 -7.56 28.78
CA PHE A 31 -15.43 -8.54 28.23
C PHE A 31 -14.67 -9.53 27.34
N ILE A 32 -15.01 -10.82 27.47
CA ILE A 32 -14.45 -11.88 26.64
C ILE A 32 -15.56 -12.55 25.83
N ASP A 33 -15.30 -12.77 24.56
CA ASP A 33 -16.18 -13.60 23.75
C ASP A 33 -16.01 -15.08 24.14
N ARG A 34 -16.92 -15.57 25.01
CA ARG A 34 -16.95 -16.97 25.42
C ARG A 34 -17.71 -17.78 24.38
N ASN A 35 -16.99 -18.30 23.40
CA ASN A 35 -17.56 -19.15 22.37
C ASN A 35 -17.94 -20.55 22.92
N THR A 36 -19.06 -20.67 23.66
CA THR A 36 -19.68 -21.96 24.00
C THR A 36 -21.22 -21.90 24.08
N HIS A 37 -21.87 -22.53 23.09
CA HIS A 37 -23.27 -23.06 22.98
C HIS A 37 -24.37 -22.24 22.28
N VAL A 38 -25.10 -22.96 21.41
CA VAL A 38 -26.09 -22.53 20.40
C VAL A 38 -27.44 -22.14 21.02
N GLY A 39 -28.00 -20.98 20.62
CA GLY A 39 -29.38 -20.61 20.97
C GLY A 39 -29.65 -19.10 20.91
N ARG A 40 -29.94 -18.61 19.71
CA ARG A 40 -30.44 -17.26 19.35
C ARG A 40 -30.75 -16.29 20.52
N ARG A 41 -29.74 -15.51 20.91
CA ARG A 41 -29.82 -14.15 21.50
C ARG A 41 -28.43 -13.52 21.74
N TRP A 42 -27.38 -14.33 21.70
CA TRP A 42 -26.00 -13.95 22.05
C TRP A 42 -25.32 -12.96 21.09
N HIS A 43 -25.58 -13.05 19.78
CA HIS A 43 -24.93 -12.16 18.79
C HIS A 43 -25.22 -10.67 19.04
N LYS A 44 -26.46 -10.33 19.42
CA LYS A 44 -26.82 -8.93 19.75
C LYS A 44 -26.16 -8.42 21.02
N GLU A 45 -25.82 -9.31 21.94
CA GLU A 45 -25.12 -8.95 23.18
C GLU A 45 -23.64 -8.76 22.92
N ILE A 46 -23.00 -9.65 22.15
CA ILE A 46 -21.63 -9.47 21.67
C ILE A 46 -21.51 -8.17 20.87
N GLU A 47 -22.36 -7.94 19.88
CA GLU A 47 -22.38 -6.70 19.09
C GLU A 47 -22.55 -5.47 20.01
N ARG A 48 -23.43 -5.55 21.01
CA ARG A 48 -23.64 -4.45 21.96
C ARG A 48 -22.39 -4.17 22.78
N GLU A 49 -21.73 -5.21 23.30
CA GLU A 49 -20.50 -5.03 24.09
C GLU A 49 -19.33 -4.58 23.21
N LEU A 50 -19.18 -5.11 22.00
CA LEU A 50 -18.17 -4.68 21.03
C LEU A 50 -18.35 -3.20 20.63
N HIS A 51 -19.60 -2.78 20.41
CA HIS A 51 -19.92 -1.37 20.11
C HIS A 51 -19.73 -0.44 21.30
N ALA A 52 -19.84 -0.97 22.53
CA ALA A 52 -19.71 -0.19 23.76
C ALA A 52 -18.26 -0.11 24.27
N ALA A 53 -17.38 -1.02 23.83
CA ALA A 53 -16.00 -1.07 24.26
C ALA A 53 -15.20 0.14 23.75
N SER A 54 -14.30 0.62 24.60
CA SER A 54 -13.40 1.74 24.26
C SER A 54 -12.10 1.25 23.61
N ALA A 55 -11.73 -0.01 23.82
CA ALA A 55 -10.62 -0.68 23.17
C ALA A 55 -10.99 -2.12 22.79
N VAL A 56 -10.46 -2.58 21.65
CA VAL A 56 -10.56 -3.97 21.18
C VAL A 56 -9.17 -4.57 21.18
N VAL A 57 -8.93 -5.59 21.99
CA VAL A 57 -7.67 -6.34 22.00
C VAL A 57 -7.89 -7.64 21.24
N VAL A 58 -7.03 -7.94 20.26
CA VAL A 58 -7.10 -9.22 19.51
C VAL A 58 -5.84 -10.04 19.74
N LEU A 59 -6.01 -11.33 20.04
CA LEU A 59 -4.93 -12.29 20.18
C LEU A 59 -4.73 -13.10 18.90
N TRP A 60 -3.58 -12.96 18.28
CA TRP A 60 -3.21 -13.65 17.04
C TRP A 60 -2.50 -14.98 17.34
N SER A 61 -3.12 -16.07 16.91
CA SER A 61 -2.64 -17.44 16.86
C SER A 61 -2.94 -18.07 15.51
N ALA A 62 -2.42 -19.26 15.24
CA ALA A 62 -2.71 -19.96 13.98
C ALA A 62 -4.22 -20.21 13.82
N THR A 63 -4.91 -20.41 14.95
CA THR A 63 -6.35 -20.66 14.96
C THR A 63 -7.19 -19.39 14.87
N SER A 64 -6.75 -18.29 15.50
CA SER A 64 -7.53 -17.05 15.48
C SER A 64 -7.37 -16.29 14.16
N ARG A 65 -6.24 -16.44 13.47
CA ARG A 65 -6.03 -15.91 12.11
C ARG A 65 -7.05 -16.46 11.11
N ASP A 66 -7.42 -17.73 11.26
CA ASP A 66 -8.31 -18.42 10.31
C ASP A 66 -9.78 -18.41 10.81
N SER A 67 -10.10 -17.61 11.84
CA SER A 67 -11.44 -17.49 12.42
C SER A 67 -12.17 -16.26 11.89
N ASP A 68 -13.22 -16.48 11.09
CA ASP A 68 -14.06 -15.40 10.54
C ASP A 68 -14.59 -14.45 11.63
N TYR A 69 -14.99 -15.00 12.79
CA TYR A 69 -15.47 -14.20 13.93
C TYR A 69 -14.39 -13.28 14.49
N VAL A 70 -13.18 -13.80 14.73
CA VAL A 70 -12.07 -12.99 15.26
C VAL A 70 -11.66 -11.91 14.25
N LEU A 71 -11.65 -12.24 12.95
CA LEU A 71 -11.36 -11.28 11.88
C LEU A 71 -12.41 -10.17 11.80
N GLU A 72 -13.70 -10.49 11.90
CA GLU A 72 -14.79 -9.51 11.88
C GLU A 72 -14.71 -8.52 13.06
N GLU A 73 -14.47 -9.03 14.27
CA GLU A 73 -14.34 -8.20 15.47
C GLU A 73 -13.06 -7.35 15.45
N ALA A 74 -11.94 -7.91 14.98
CA ALA A 74 -10.70 -7.16 14.82
C ALA A 74 -10.84 -6.08 13.73
N GLU A 75 -11.51 -6.37 12.61
CA GLU A 75 -11.80 -5.39 11.56
C GLU A 75 -12.73 -4.28 12.09
N TYR A 76 -13.66 -4.59 13.00
CA TYR A 76 -14.45 -3.57 13.68
C TYR A 76 -13.56 -2.63 14.50
N GLY A 77 -12.71 -3.18 15.36
CA GLY A 77 -11.78 -2.38 16.17
C GLY A 77 -10.88 -1.51 15.30
N LYS A 78 -10.37 -2.07 14.19
CA LYS A 78 -9.52 -1.36 13.22
C LYS A 78 -10.27 -0.20 12.55
N ARG A 79 -11.49 -0.41 12.06
CA ARG A 79 -12.31 0.65 11.45
C ARG A 79 -12.63 1.78 12.42
N LYS A 80 -12.64 1.50 13.72
CA LYS A 80 -12.92 2.47 14.78
C LYS A 80 -11.66 3.10 15.38
N ASP A 81 -10.47 2.71 14.92
CA ASP A 81 -9.18 3.15 15.45
C ASP A 81 -9.01 2.86 16.95
N ILE A 82 -9.50 1.70 17.39
CA ILE A 82 -9.45 1.25 18.79
C ILE A 82 -8.88 -0.18 18.90
N LEU A 83 -8.15 -0.67 17.88
CA LEU A 83 -7.59 -2.02 17.87
C LEU A 83 -6.18 -2.08 18.45
N PHE A 84 -5.98 -3.03 19.36
CA PHE A 84 -4.71 -3.32 20.03
C PHE A 84 -4.35 -4.80 19.80
N PRO A 85 -3.64 -5.14 18.71
CA PRO A 85 -3.32 -6.52 18.40
C PRO A 85 -2.13 -7.04 19.22
N ALA A 86 -2.16 -8.34 19.57
CA ALA A 86 -1.04 -9.02 20.19
C ALA A 86 -0.84 -10.45 19.64
N PHE A 87 0.40 -10.81 19.30
CA PHE A 87 0.76 -12.19 18.94
C PHE A 87 0.91 -13.04 20.19
N ILE A 88 0.25 -14.18 20.22
CA ILE A 88 0.45 -15.22 21.26
C ILE A 88 1.12 -16.48 20.69
N GLU A 89 1.13 -16.59 19.36
CA GLU A 89 1.86 -17.59 18.59
C GLU A 89 2.48 -16.91 17.36
N ARG A 90 3.59 -17.45 16.86
CA ARG A 90 4.22 -16.94 15.65
C ARG A 90 3.40 -17.30 14.43
N VAL A 91 2.64 -16.35 13.93
CA VAL A 91 1.78 -16.50 12.77
C VAL A 91 2.03 -15.38 11.78
N GLU A 92 1.78 -15.64 10.50
CA GLU A 92 1.72 -14.59 9.49
C GLU A 92 0.59 -13.62 9.86
N PHE A 93 0.80 -12.33 9.61
CA PHE A 93 -0.22 -11.33 9.88
C PHE A 93 -1.51 -11.68 9.12
N PRO A 94 -2.66 -11.69 9.80
CA PRO A 94 -3.93 -11.80 9.10
C PRO A 94 -4.09 -10.64 8.11
N TYR A 95 -4.69 -10.94 6.95
CA TYR A 95 -4.80 -9.99 5.84
C TYR A 95 -5.45 -8.68 6.29
N GLY A 96 -4.83 -7.54 5.95
CA GLY A 96 -5.30 -6.22 6.37
C GLY A 96 -4.82 -5.73 7.74
N PHE A 97 -4.19 -6.56 8.58
CA PHE A 97 -3.70 -6.16 9.91
C PHE A 97 -2.18 -5.93 10.00
N GLY A 98 -1.43 -6.25 8.94
CA GLY A 98 0.04 -6.13 8.90
C GLY A 98 0.61 -4.71 8.99
N ARG A 99 -0.24 -3.67 8.97
CA ARG A 99 0.14 -2.26 9.13
C ARG A 99 -0.12 -1.72 10.55
N ILE A 100 -0.60 -2.55 11.47
CA ILE A 100 -0.86 -2.17 12.85
C ILE A 100 0.24 -2.76 13.72
N GLN A 101 0.85 -1.94 14.59
CA GLN A 101 1.86 -2.41 15.52
C GLN A 101 1.25 -3.43 16.48
N THR A 102 1.73 -4.67 16.40
CA THR A 102 1.26 -5.80 17.20
C THR A 102 2.22 -6.09 18.33
N ALA A 103 1.72 -6.16 19.56
CA ALA A 103 2.52 -6.55 20.72
C ALA A 103 2.94 -8.02 20.62
N ASP A 104 4.15 -8.37 21.05
CA ASP A 104 4.64 -9.76 21.01
C ASP A 104 4.50 -10.46 22.37
N LEU A 105 3.39 -11.15 22.60
CA LEU A 105 3.15 -11.96 23.81
C LEU A 105 3.58 -13.43 23.63
N ILE A 106 4.35 -13.77 22.59
CA ILE A 106 4.83 -15.14 22.40
C ILE A 106 5.76 -15.53 23.55
N GLY A 107 5.42 -16.62 24.22
CA GLY A 107 6.17 -17.09 25.39
C GLY A 107 5.85 -16.36 26.70
N TRP A 108 4.84 -15.48 26.71
CA TRP A 108 4.39 -14.84 27.94
C TRP A 108 3.67 -15.84 28.86
N GLU A 109 4.25 -16.06 30.05
CA GLU A 109 3.69 -16.87 31.13
C GLU A 109 3.36 -16.01 32.37
N ASN A 110 2.50 -16.57 33.24
CA ASN A 110 1.83 -15.91 34.37
C ASN A 110 2.67 -14.86 35.13
N GLY A 111 2.21 -13.61 35.17
CA GLY A 111 2.66 -12.60 36.14
C GLY A 111 4.10 -12.10 35.99
N GLU A 112 4.84 -12.57 34.99
CA GLU A 112 6.19 -12.11 34.72
C GLU A 112 6.20 -10.83 33.87
N ASP A 113 7.17 -9.95 34.15
CA ASP A 113 7.43 -8.77 33.34
C ASP A 113 7.88 -9.20 31.94
N HIS A 114 7.00 -9.00 30.97
CA HIS A 114 7.24 -9.33 29.57
C HIS A 114 7.27 -8.08 28.71
N ALA A 115 8.26 -7.97 27.83
CA ALA A 115 8.40 -6.81 26.95
C ALA A 115 7.15 -6.61 26.09
N GLY A 116 6.57 -7.70 25.56
CA GLY A 116 5.31 -7.65 24.84
C GLY A 116 4.10 -7.23 25.66
N LEU A 117 4.05 -7.62 26.94
CA LEU A 117 2.98 -7.16 27.82
C LEU A 117 3.08 -5.65 28.03
N THR A 118 4.29 -5.13 28.16
CA THR A 118 4.55 -3.68 28.23
C THR A 118 4.15 -2.98 26.93
N GLN A 119 4.49 -3.57 25.77
CA GLN A 119 4.08 -3.05 24.45
C GLN A 119 2.57 -3.00 24.27
N LEU A 120 1.81 -3.88 24.92
CA LEU A 120 0.35 -3.86 24.92
C LEU A 120 -0.22 -2.86 25.93
N LEU A 121 0.29 -2.84 27.16
CA LEU A 121 -0.28 -2.06 28.26
C LEU A 121 -0.05 -0.55 28.13
N ILE A 122 1.11 -0.10 27.63
CA ILE A 122 1.40 1.33 27.47
C ILE A 122 0.38 2.03 26.55
N PRO A 123 0.17 1.57 25.31
CA PRO A 123 -0.79 2.23 24.42
C PRO A 123 -2.22 2.10 24.92
N LEU A 124 -2.59 0.99 25.59
CA LEU A 124 -3.90 0.86 26.25
C LEU A 124 -4.10 1.89 27.36
N ARG A 125 -3.09 2.15 28.21
CA ARG A 125 -3.17 3.20 29.25
C ARG A 125 -3.35 4.58 28.66
N LEU A 126 -2.56 4.91 27.63
CA LEU A 126 -2.68 6.20 26.94
C LEU A 126 -4.06 6.39 26.33
N HIS A 127 -4.62 5.33 25.74
CA HIS A 127 -5.92 5.35 25.10
C HIS A 127 -7.08 5.43 26.09
N LEU A 128 -7.07 4.62 27.15
CA LEU A 128 -8.20 4.50 28.09
C LEU A 128 -8.20 5.55 29.20
N ASN A 129 -7.01 6.00 29.65
CA ASN A 129 -6.89 6.87 30.81
C ASN A 129 -6.41 8.29 30.47
N GLY A 130 -6.01 8.56 29.21
CA GLY A 130 -5.45 9.84 28.78
C GLY A 130 -4.01 10.09 29.27
N GLN A 131 -3.38 11.13 28.70
CA GLN A 131 -1.94 11.41 28.83
C GLN A 131 -1.43 11.75 30.25
N ASP A 132 -2.32 12.00 31.23
CA ASP A 132 -1.94 12.45 32.58
C ASP A 132 -1.54 11.33 33.56
N SER A 133 -1.54 10.07 33.12
CA SER A 133 -1.40 8.90 34.02
C SER A 133 -0.09 8.10 33.89
N ILE A 134 1.03 8.74 33.52
CA ILE A 134 2.35 8.09 33.59
C ILE A 134 3.18 8.71 34.71
N SER A 135 3.10 8.11 35.90
CA SER A 135 4.15 8.19 36.90
C SER A 135 4.73 6.79 37.10
N THR A 136 5.95 6.54 36.61
CA THR A 136 6.73 5.35 36.95
C THR A 136 8.13 5.75 37.40
N PRO A 137 8.65 5.24 38.52
CA PRO A 137 9.93 5.67 39.08
C PRO A 137 11.11 4.98 38.38
N ALA A 138 12.22 5.71 38.33
CA ALA A 138 13.52 5.24 37.86
C ALA A 138 14.08 4.13 38.76
N SER A 139 14.63 3.08 38.14
CA SER A 139 15.66 2.25 38.75
C SER A 139 16.68 1.85 37.68
N GLU A 140 17.91 2.31 37.87
CA GLU A 140 19.07 1.99 37.05
C GLU A 140 19.45 0.52 37.19
N SER A 141 19.75 -0.11 36.06
CA SER A 141 20.91 -1.00 35.98
C SER A 141 21.43 -0.98 34.55
N LYS A 142 22.72 -0.66 34.40
CA LYS A 142 23.45 -0.69 33.14
C LYS A 142 23.74 -2.15 32.75
N PRO A 143 23.51 -2.52 31.48
CA PRO A 143 24.43 -3.41 30.79
C PRO A 143 25.03 -2.74 29.54
N ILE A 144 26.36 -2.82 29.50
CA ILE A 144 27.28 -2.80 28.37
C ILE A 144 26.62 -2.52 27.00
N ILE A 145 26.80 -1.28 26.52
CA ILE A 145 26.48 -0.86 25.16
C ILE A 145 27.38 -1.63 24.19
N ALA A 146 26.88 -2.69 23.58
CA ALA A 146 27.23 -2.98 22.20
C ALA A 146 26.64 -1.84 21.37
N LYS A 147 27.48 -1.20 20.56
CA LYS A 147 27.09 -0.12 19.64
C LYS A 147 25.83 -0.57 18.88
N PRO A 148 24.72 0.18 18.88
CA PRO A 148 23.61 -0.16 18.01
C PRO A 148 24.15 -0.11 16.59
N GLU A 149 24.10 -1.25 15.88
CA GLU A 149 24.17 -1.23 14.43
C GLU A 149 23.02 -0.34 13.98
N GLN A 150 23.37 0.83 13.44
CA GLN A 150 22.43 1.71 12.79
C GLN A 150 21.73 0.88 11.71
N ILE A 151 20.42 0.68 11.85
CA ILE A 151 19.59 0.30 10.72
C ILE A 151 19.62 1.54 9.80
N ILE A 152 20.58 1.56 8.88
CA ILE A 152 20.65 2.56 7.82
C ILE A 152 19.47 2.22 6.90
N THR A 153 18.35 2.92 7.06
CA THR A 153 17.34 2.98 5.99
C THR A 153 18.07 3.57 4.79
N PRO A 154 18.25 2.82 3.68
CA PRO A 154 19.08 3.30 2.60
C PRO A 154 18.36 4.50 1.95
N SER A 155 18.95 5.68 2.03
CA SER A 155 18.44 6.85 1.31
C SER A 155 18.36 6.56 -0.19
N LEU A 156 17.45 7.24 -0.89
CA LEU A 156 17.43 7.15 -2.36
C LEU A 156 18.77 7.67 -2.94
N PRO A 157 19.22 7.11 -4.09
CA PRO A 157 20.31 7.71 -4.86
C PRO A 157 20.01 9.16 -5.25
N ALA A 158 21.00 9.87 -5.78
CA ALA A 158 20.78 11.24 -6.23
C ALA A 158 19.80 11.28 -7.43
N PRO A 159 19.00 12.35 -7.60
CA PRO A 159 18.15 12.51 -8.78
C PRO A 159 18.91 12.29 -10.10
N GLY A 160 18.28 11.60 -11.05
CA GLY A 160 18.88 11.20 -12.33
C GLY A 160 19.72 9.92 -12.27
N GLN A 161 19.93 9.32 -11.09
CA GLN A 161 20.57 8.01 -10.96
C GLN A 161 19.55 6.88 -10.95
N THR A 162 19.99 5.72 -11.47
CA THR A 162 19.22 4.48 -11.45
C THR A 162 19.78 3.46 -10.45
N PHE A 163 18.93 2.58 -9.94
CA PHE A 163 19.31 1.50 -9.04
C PHE A 163 18.35 0.32 -9.13
N ARG A 164 18.79 -0.84 -8.62
CA ARG A 164 17.94 -1.99 -8.34
C ARG A 164 18.16 -2.40 -6.89
N ASP A 165 17.08 -2.67 -6.16
CA ASP A 165 17.20 -3.23 -4.83
C ASP A 165 17.45 -4.72 -4.87
N LYS A 166 18.22 -5.22 -3.90
CA LYS A 166 18.35 -6.65 -3.67
C LYS A 166 17.09 -7.16 -2.96
N LEU A 167 16.57 -8.29 -3.44
CA LEU A 167 15.44 -8.95 -2.79
C LEU A 167 15.94 -9.93 -1.72
N LYS A 168 15.23 -10.08 -0.61
CA LYS A 168 15.56 -11.08 0.44
C LYS A 168 15.58 -12.51 -0.08
N ILE A 169 14.73 -12.81 -1.07
CA ILE A 169 14.69 -14.11 -1.76
C ILE A 169 15.87 -14.34 -2.73
N GLY A 170 16.77 -13.37 -2.89
CA GLY A 170 17.81 -13.37 -3.92
C GLY A 170 17.34 -12.70 -5.22
N GLY A 171 18.28 -12.32 -6.07
CA GLY A 171 17.99 -11.53 -7.27
C GLY A 171 17.84 -10.03 -7.01
N GLU A 172 17.22 -9.33 -7.95
CA GLU A 172 17.07 -7.88 -7.96
C GLU A 172 15.61 -7.52 -8.27
N GLY A 173 15.12 -6.45 -7.65
CA GLY A 173 13.82 -5.86 -8.00
C GLY A 173 13.87 -5.05 -9.31
N PRO A 174 12.75 -4.38 -9.65
CA PRO A 174 12.66 -3.53 -10.83
C PRO A 174 13.75 -2.46 -10.87
N LEU A 175 14.13 -2.04 -12.09
CA LEU A 175 15.03 -0.90 -12.27
C LEU A 175 14.29 0.38 -11.91
N MET A 176 14.84 1.15 -10.99
CA MET A 176 14.26 2.39 -10.48
C MET A 176 15.11 3.59 -10.91
N ALA A 177 14.48 4.72 -11.23
CA ALA A 177 15.13 6.02 -11.45
C ALA A 177 14.70 7.02 -10.37
N THR A 178 15.66 7.76 -9.82
CA THR A 178 15.37 8.83 -8.84
C THR A 178 14.91 10.09 -9.56
N ILE A 179 13.68 10.49 -9.29
CA ILE A 179 12.99 11.65 -9.84
C ILE A 179 13.16 12.84 -8.88
N PRO A 180 13.58 14.03 -9.35
CA PRO A 180 13.78 15.19 -8.49
C PRO A 180 12.46 15.74 -7.95
N ALA A 181 12.50 16.32 -6.75
CA ALA A 181 11.44 17.21 -6.26
C ALA A 181 11.23 18.39 -7.22
N GLY A 182 10.02 18.94 -7.26
CA GLY A 182 9.70 20.03 -8.18
C GLY A 182 8.25 20.47 -8.11
N ARG A 183 7.88 21.35 -9.05
CA ARG A 183 6.51 21.81 -9.25
C ARG A 183 6.16 21.66 -10.72
N PHE A 184 4.90 21.39 -11.00
CA PHE A 184 4.40 21.37 -12.36
C PHE A 184 2.93 21.78 -12.40
N LEU A 185 2.47 22.12 -13.61
CA LEU A 185 1.07 22.38 -13.88
C LEU A 185 0.42 21.06 -14.32
N MET A 186 -0.46 20.52 -13.49
CA MET A 186 -1.19 19.28 -13.74
C MET A 186 -2.46 19.55 -14.54
N GLY A 187 -2.78 18.67 -15.50
CA GLY A 187 -3.88 18.83 -16.43
C GLY A 187 -3.52 19.56 -17.72
N SER A 188 -4.50 19.76 -18.60
CA SER A 188 -4.31 20.34 -19.94
C SER A 188 -4.98 21.71 -20.12
N PRO A 189 -4.36 22.63 -20.90
CA PRO A 189 -4.98 23.90 -21.29
C PRO A 189 -6.32 23.71 -22.01
N GLU A 190 -7.25 24.65 -21.86
CA GLU A 190 -8.60 24.54 -22.44
C GLU A 190 -8.61 24.35 -23.97
N ASP A 191 -7.60 24.86 -24.67
CA ASP A 191 -7.43 24.80 -26.12
C ASP A 191 -6.47 23.69 -26.60
N GLU A 192 -5.98 22.83 -25.69
CA GLU A 192 -5.13 21.70 -26.08
C GLU A 192 -5.92 20.70 -26.95
N GLN A 193 -5.33 20.32 -28.08
CA GLN A 193 -5.93 19.34 -28.98
C GLN A 193 -6.17 18.00 -28.26
N TYR A 194 -7.35 17.41 -28.48
CA TYR A 194 -7.78 16.14 -27.87
C TYR A 194 -8.04 16.19 -26.36
N ARG A 195 -8.05 17.38 -25.74
CA ARG A 195 -8.41 17.53 -24.34
C ARG A 195 -9.83 17.02 -24.06
N SER A 196 -9.97 16.24 -23.00
CA SER A 196 -11.23 15.90 -22.36
C SER A 196 -11.55 16.80 -21.15
N ASP A 197 -12.83 16.91 -20.80
CA ASP A 197 -13.31 17.79 -19.71
C ASP A 197 -12.74 17.43 -18.32
N HIS A 198 -12.39 16.15 -18.11
CA HIS A 198 -11.88 15.65 -16.82
C HIS A 198 -10.41 15.95 -16.56
N GLU A 199 -9.72 16.60 -17.50
CA GLU A 199 -8.30 16.98 -17.40
C GLU A 199 -8.09 18.40 -16.86
N GLY A 200 -9.16 19.12 -16.56
CA GLY A 200 -9.11 20.45 -15.98
C GLY A 200 -9.81 20.55 -14.62
N PRO A 201 -9.78 21.73 -13.98
CA PRO A 201 -8.92 22.87 -14.36
C PRO A 201 -7.44 22.55 -14.15
N GLN A 202 -6.57 23.22 -14.91
CA GLN A 202 -5.14 23.15 -14.62
C GLN A 202 -4.87 23.71 -13.22
N HIS A 203 -4.01 23.03 -12.47
CA HIS A 203 -3.63 23.44 -11.13
C HIS A 203 -2.18 23.08 -10.85
N GLU A 204 -1.54 23.87 -10.00
CA GLU A 204 -0.15 23.63 -9.63
C GLU A 204 -0.05 22.53 -8.57
N VAL A 205 0.88 21.61 -8.77
CA VAL A 205 1.21 20.55 -7.81
C VAL A 205 2.68 20.64 -7.45
N GLN A 206 2.98 20.51 -6.15
CA GLN A 206 4.33 20.48 -5.60
C GLN A 206 4.69 19.06 -5.16
N ILE A 207 5.70 18.47 -5.81
CA ILE A 207 6.39 17.27 -5.34
C ILE A 207 7.48 17.71 -4.37
N ALA A 208 7.21 17.59 -3.07
CA ALA A 208 8.07 18.17 -2.03
C ALA A 208 9.43 17.47 -1.87
N GLN A 209 9.47 16.15 -2.09
CA GLN A 209 10.68 15.34 -1.92
C GLN A 209 10.96 14.52 -3.19
N PRO A 210 12.24 14.25 -3.50
CA PRO A 210 12.57 13.27 -4.53
C PRO A 210 11.96 11.91 -4.20
N PHE A 211 11.54 11.18 -5.22
CA PHE A 211 11.07 9.80 -5.11
C PHE A 211 11.76 8.97 -6.20
N ALA A 212 11.69 7.65 -6.10
CA ALA A 212 12.14 6.77 -7.17
C ALA A 212 10.93 6.15 -7.89
N MET A 213 10.97 6.05 -9.21
CA MET A 213 9.92 5.42 -10.00
C MET A 213 10.52 4.35 -10.91
N GLY A 214 9.78 3.27 -11.15
CA GLY A 214 10.20 2.22 -12.06
C GLY A 214 10.55 2.80 -13.43
N VAL A 215 11.74 2.50 -13.96
CA VAL A 215 12.18 2.91 -15.29
C VAL A 215 11.22 2.38 -16.36
N TYR A 216 10.66 1.21 -16.10
CA TYR A 216 9.66 0.53 -16.92
C TYR A 216 8.40 0.24 -16.09
N ALA A 217 7.29 -0.03 -16.76
CA ALA A 217 6.20 -0.78 -16.14
C ALA A 217 6.73 -2.14 -15.63
N VAL A 218 6.10 -2.69 -14.59
CA VAL A 218 6.49 -3.99 -14.02
C VAL A 218 6.38 -5.05 -15.11
N THR A 219 7.44 -5.84 -15.29
CA THR A 219 7.50 -6.85 -16.34
C THR A 219 6.84 -8.16 -15.90
N PHE A 220 6.58 -9.06 -16.86
CA PHE A 220 6.20 -10.43 -16.54
C PHE A 220 7.28 -11.15 -15.72
N ASP A 221 8.57 -10.93 -16.01
CA ASP A 221 9.65 -11.53 -15.20
C ASP A 221 9.58 -11.08 -13.74
N ASP A 222 9.45 -9.77 -13.50
CA ASP A 222 9.34 -9.21 -12.15
C ASP A 222 8.08 -9.75 -11.41
N TYR A 223 6.95 -9.83 -12.12
CA TYR A 223 5.68 -10.25 -11.53
C TYR A 223 5.60 -11.77 -11.33
N ASP A 224 6.26 -12.57 -12.18
CA ASP A 224 6.29 -14.03 -12.05
C ASP A 224 7.07 -14.46 -10.82
N ASP A 225 8.14 -13.76 -10.46
CA ASP A 225 8.86 -14.01 -9.21
C ASP A 225 7.99 -13.70 -7.99
N PHE A 226 7.21 -12.61 -8.04
CA PHE A 226 6.16 -12.36 -7.04
C PHE A 226 5.16 -13.51 -6.98
N CYS A 227 4.60 -13.95 -8.12
CA CYS A 227 3.63 -15.04 -8.15
C CYS A 227 4.17 -16.35 -7.55
N LYS A 228 5.42 -16.71 -7.87
CA LYS A 228 6.10 -17.90 -7.35
C LYS A 228 6.26 -17.83 -5.83
N HIS A 229 6.72 -16.70 -5.30
CA HIS A 229 7.06 -16.57 -3.87
C HIS A 229 5.87 -16.20 -2.97
N ALA A 230 4.85 -15.53 -3.49
CA ALA A 230 3.65 -15.14 -2.76
C ALA A 230 2.43 -16.05 -3.03
N SER A 231 2.64 -17.20 -3.70
CA SER A 231 1.59 -18.17 -4.07
C SER A 231 0.38 -17.53 -4.78
N ARG A 232 0.64 -16.57 -5.68
CA ARG A 232 -0.40 -15.88 -6.46
C ARG A 232 -0.60 -16.53 -7.83
N LYS A 233 -1.81 -16.43 -8.35
CA LYS A 233 -2.13 -16.89 -9.72
C LYS A 233 -1.33 -16.07 -10.74
N ILE A 234 -0.64 -16.77 -11.63
CA ILE A 234 0.09 -16.18 -12.75
C ILE A 234 -0.91 -15.57 -13.75
N PRO A 235 -0.75 -14.29 -14.14
CA PRO A 235 -1.58 -13.66 -15.16
C PRO A 235 -1.34 -14.26 -16.55
N VAL A 236 -2.40 -14.31 -17.35
CA VAL A 236 -2.36 -14.74 -18.76
C VAL A 236 -1.64 -13.68 -19.59
N ASP A 237 -0.77 -14.10 -20.51
CA ASP A 237 0.04 -13.24 -21.38
C ASP A 237 -0.52 -13.09 -22.81
N GLU A 238 -1.75 -13.54 -23.05
CA GLU A 238 -2.45 -13.50 -24.35
C GLU A 238 -1.69 -14.21 -25.49
N ASP A 239 -0.83 -15.18 -25.17
CA ASP A 239 0.09 -15.84 -26.12
C ASP A 239 1.04 -14.84 -26.83
N TRP A 240 1.25 -13.64 -26.26
CA TRP A 240 2.09 -12.60 -26.84
C TRP A 240 3.57 -12.75 -26.53
N GLY A 241 3.89 -13.63 -25.59
CA GLY A 241 5.18 -13.82 -24.97
C GLY A 241 5.27 -13.08 -23.63
N ARG A 242 6.07 -13.63 -22.72
CA ARG A 242 6.33 -13.09 -21.37
C ARG A 242 7.65 -12.30 -21.36
N GLU A 243 8.48 -12.51 -20.34
CA GLU A 243 9.80 -11.91 -20.14
C GLU A 243 9.70 -10.39 -19.89
N ASN A 244 10.52 -9.60 -20.59
CA ASN A 244 10.60 -8.15 -20.48
C ASN A 244 9.38 -7.40 -21.07
N ARG A 245 8.24 -8.05 -21.27
CA ARG A 245 7.00 -7.37 -21.61
C ARG A 245 6.32 -6.86 -20.33
N PRO A 246 5.59 -5.74 -20.37
CA PRO A 246 4.84 -5.30 -19.21
C PRO A 246 3.82 -6.38 -18.83
N VAL A 247 3.70 -6.63 -17.53
CA VAL A 247 2.64 -7.52 -17.03
C VAL A 247 1.29 -6.89 -17.35
N ILE A 248 0.37 -7.71 -17.86
CA ILE A 248 -1.01 -7.34 -18.20
C ILE A 248 -1.98 -8.28 -17.49
N ASN A 249 -3.29 -8.01 -17.57
CA ASN A 249 -4.31 -8.79 -16.86
C ASN A 249 -4.12 -8.76 -15.34
N VAL A 250 -3.65 -7.63 -14.80
CA VAL A 250 -3.45 -7.40 -13.36
C VAL A 250 -4.44 -6.35 -12.87
N SER A 251 -5.14 -6.68 -11.78
CA SER A 251 -6.09 -5.76 -11.15
C SER A 251 -5.35 -4.76 -10.25
N TRP A 252 -6.02 -3.67 -9.89
CA TRP A 252 -5.45 -2.69 -8.97
C TRP A 252 -5.03 -3.35 -7.64
N HIS A 253 -5.85 -4.28 -7.12
CA HIS A 253 -5.51 -5.07 -5.94
C HIS A 253 -4.28 -5.96 -6.13
N GLY A 254 -4.12 -6.59 -7.29
CA GLY A 254 -2.91 -7.37 -7.61
C GLY A 254 -1.65 -6.51 -7.66
N ALA A 255 -1.76 -5.29 -8.21
CA ALA A 255 -0.67 -4.33 -8.23
C ALA A 255 -0.30 -3.83 -6.81
N GLN A 256 -1.28 -3.60 -5.94
CA GLN A 256 -1.06 -3.30 -4.52
C GLN A 256 -0.36 -4.44 -3.77
N ASP A 257 -0.81 -5.68 -3.99
CA ASP A 257 -0.20 -6.87 -3.39
C ASP A 257 1.27 -7.03 -3.83
N TYR A 258 1.58 -6.76 -5.10
CA TYR A 258 2.96 -6.74 -5.59
C TYR A 258 3.80 -5.65 -4.91
N CYS A 259 3.27 -4.43 -4.77
CA CYS A 259 3.96 -3.34 -4.08
C CYS A 259 4.25 -3.65 -2.62
N ALA A 260 3.29 -4.27 -1.92
CA ALA A 260 3.45 -4.70 -0.53
C ALA A 260 4.56 -5.76 -0.42
N TRP A 261 4.52 -6.79 -1.29
CA TRP A 261 5.56 -7.81 -1.35
C TRP A 261 6.93 -7.22 -1.66
N LEU A 262 7.04 -6.31 -2.65
CA LEU A 262 8.31 -5.69 -3.00
C LEU A 262 8.86 -4.83 -1.85
N SER A 263 7.97 -4.17 -1.10
CA SER A 263 8.35 -3.45 0.12
C SER A 263 8.94 -4.38 1.17
N GLU A 264 8.31 -5.53 1.40
CA GLU A 264 8.82 -6.54 2.33
C GLU A 264 10.17 -7.11 1.87
N GLN A 265 10.34 -7.35 0.57
CA GLN A 265 11.57 -7.90 0.01
C GLN A 265 12.76 -6.95 0.10
N THR A 266 12.52 -5.64 0.04
CA THR A 266 13.59 -4.63 -0.06
C THR A 266 13.80 -3.83 1.22
N GLY A 267 12.81 -3.83 2.12
CA GLY A 267 12.80 -2.94 3.29
C GLY A 267 12.58 -1.47 2.93
N ARG A 268 12.11 -1.17 1.71
CA ARG A 268 11.75 0.17 1.25
C ARG A 268 10.24 0.29 1.06
N HIS A 269 9.74 1.52 1.02
CA HIS A 269 8.31 1.78 0.82
C HIS A 269 7.96 1.82 -0.68
N TYR A 270 7.59 0.67 -1.25
CA TYR A 270 7.06 0.56 -2.60
C TYR A 270 5.53 0.65 -2.61
N ARG A 271 4.99 1.43 -3.55
CA ARG A 271 3.56 1.65 -3.75
C ARG A 271 3.25 1.98 -5.21
N LEU A 272 1.97 2.04 -5.55
CA LEU A 272 1.55 2.71 -6.78
C LEU A 272 1.83 4.22 -6.69
N PRO A 273 2.18 4.88 -7.80
CA PRO A 273 2.29 6.33 -7.84
C PRO A 273 0.91 6.95 -7.61
N SER A 274 0.88 8.14 -7.03
CA SER A 274 -0.29 9.00 -7.18
C SER A 274 -0.42 9.41 -8.65
N GLU A 275 -1.63 9.79 -9.02
CA GLU A 275 -1.92 10.33 -10.34
C GLU A 275 -1.03 11.56 -10.65
N ALA A 276 -0.81 12.40 -9.64
CA ALA A 276 0.03 13.58 -9.74
C ALA A 276 1.52 13.24 -9.93
N GLU A 277 2.04 12.28 -9.18
CA GLU A 277 3.42 11.80 -9.32
C GLU A 277 3.65 11.18 -10.69
N TRP A 278 2.68 10.42 -11.20
CA TRP A 278 2.73 9.82 -12.53
C TRP A 278 2.78 10.91 -13.61
N GLU A 279 1.91 11.92 -13.56
CA GLU A 279 1.89 12.98 -14.58
C GLU A 279 3.17 13.84 -14.54
N TYR A 280 3.64 14.17 -13.34
CA TYR A 280 4.90 14.87 -13.15
C TYR A 280 6.06 14.12 -13.80
N ALA A 281 6.13 12.81 -13.55
CA ALA A 281 7.16 11.93 -14.07
C ALA A 281 7.05 11.75 -15.59
N CYS A 282 5.84 11.61 -16.13
CA CYS A 282 5.57 11.51 -17.57
C CYS A 282 6.02 12.78 -18.31
N ARG A 283 5.65 13.96 -17.78
CA ARG A 283 5.96 15.26 -18.38
C ARG A 283 7.45 15.58 -18.37
N ALA A 284 8.20 15.15 -17.36
CA ALA A 284 9.62 15.45 -17.20
C ALA A 284 9.97 16.93 -17.47
N GLY A 285 9.14 17.84 -16.93
CA GLY A 285 9.28 19.29 -17.08
C GLY A 285 8.67 19.92 -18.34
N LYS A 286 8.11 19.14 -19.28
CA LYS A 286 7.40 19.66 -20.46
C LYS A 286 5.96 20.05 -20.11
N GLN A 287 5.48 21.11 -20.75
CA GLN A 287 4.08 21.56 -20.67
C GLN A 287 3.26 21.18 -21.92
N THR A 288 3.87 20.43 -22.84
CA THR A 288 3.23 19.97 -24.07
C THR A 288 2.34 18.74 -23.83
N PRO A 289 1.45 18.39 -24.78
CA PRO A 289 0.58 17.22 -24.66
C PRO A 289 1.35 15.91 -24.51
N TYR A 290 2.51 15.81 -25.16
CA TYR A 290 3.44 14.69 -25.05
C TYR A 290 4.80 15.20 -24.61
N TYR A 291 5.61 14.33 -24.00
CA TYR A 291 6.99 14.65 -23.70
C TYR A 291 7.80 14.99 -24.98
N THR A 292 7.44 14.38 -26.12
CA THR A 292 8.03 14.63 -27.44
C THR A 292 7.61 15.95 -28.08
N GLY A 293 6.75 16.73 -27.41
CA GLY A 293 6.24 18.02 -27.88
C GLY A 293 4.75 17.97 -28.20
N ALA A 294 4.35 18.70 -29.25
CA ALA A 294 2.95 18.81 -29.66
C ALA A 294 2.37 17.53 -30.30
N ASN A 295 3.24 16.63 -30.75
CA ASN A 295 2.85 15.40 -31.44
C ASN A 295 3.69 14.22 -30.94
N ILE A 296 3.19 13.01 -31.17
CA ILE A 296 3.87 11.75 -30.92
C ILE A 296 3.79 10.87 -32.17
N SER A 297 4.88 10.17 -32.50
CA SER A 297 4.93 9.23 -33.62
C SER A 297 5.03 7.78 -33.17
N LEU A 298 4.73 6.85 -34.08
CA LEU A 298 4.82 5.41 -33.83
C LEU A 298 6.25 4.90 -33.63
N ASP A 299 7.27 5.71 -33.93
CA ASP A 299 8.68 5.42 -33.61
C ASP A 299 9.07 5.88 -32.19
N GLN A 300 8.18 6.61 -31.51
CA GLN A 300 8.40 7.17 -30.18
C GLN A 300 7.60 6.46 -29.09
N ALA A 301 6.57 5.70 -29.47
CA ALA A 301 5.67 5.01 -28.55
C ALA A 301 4.90 3.88 -29.26
N ASN A 302 4.47 2.88 -28.49
CA ASN A 302 3.54 1.86 -28.96
C ASN A 302 2.10 2.26 -28.63
N PHE A 303 1.34 2.68 -29.62
CA PHE A 303 -0.08 3.03 -29.50
C PHE A 303 -0.77 2.83 -30.86
N ASN A 304 -2.07 3.08 -30.95
CA ASN A 304 -2.88 2.99 -32.16
C ASN A 304 -2.74 1.62 -32.87
N ARG A 305 -2.65 0.56 -32.07
CA ARG A 305 -2.52 -0.84 -32.52
C ARG A 305 -1.33 -1.06 -33.46
N ASN A 306 -0.30 -0.21 -33.41
CA ASN A 306 0.84 -0.25 -34.33
C ASN A 306 1.53 -1.62 -34.37
N VAL A 307 1.79 -2.19 -33.19
CA VAL A 307 2.35 -3.54 -33.04
C VAL A 307 1.24 -4.61 -32.96
N GLY A 308 0.01 -4.21 -32.63
CA GLY A 308 -1.11 -5.12 -32.40
C GLY A 308 -1.09 -5.86 -31.05
N LYS A 309 -0.12 -5.51 -30.19
CA LYS A 309 0.07 -6.01 -28.82
C LYS A 309 1.03 -5.09 -28.07
N THR A 310 1.32 -5.39 -26.80
CA THR A 310 2.42 -4.72 -26.06
C THR A 310 3.76 -4.87 -26.80
N ALA A 311 4.73 -4.04 -26.46
CA ALA A 311 6.13 -4.19 -26.84
C ALA A 311 6.96 -4.54 -25.60
N PRO A 312 8.12 -5.23 -25.75
CA PRO A 312 9.08 -5.32 -24.66
C PRO A 312 9.41 -3.93 -24.11
N VAL A 313 9.53 -3.81 -22.80
CA VAL A 313 9.82 -2.53 -22.14
C VAL A 313 11.11 -1.92 -22.68
N GLY A 314 11.16 -0.60 -22.79
CA GLY A 314 12.34 0.10 -23.28
C GLY A 314 12.60 -0.01 -24.79
N SER A 315 11.60 -0.47 -25.57
CA SER A 315 11.68 -0.50 -27.04
C SER A 315 11.68 0.89 -27.69
N TYR A 316 11.24 1.91 -26.95
CA TYR A 316 11.13 3.29 -27.41
C TYR A 316 12.04 4.23 -26.60
N PRO A 317 12.34 5.45 -27.07
CA PRO A 317 13.20 6.38 -26.32
C PRO A 317 12.59 6.79 -24.96
N PRO A 318 13.41 7.02 -23.92
CA PRO A 318 12.94 7.50 -22.63
C PRO A 318 12.67 9.01 -22.63
N ASN A 319 12.01 9.50 -21.57
CA ASN A 319 11.92 10.93 -21.29
C ASN A 319 13.17 11.48 -20.56
N ASP A 320 13.19 12.80 -20.26
CA ASP A 320 14.33 13.50 -19.62
C ASP A 320 14.62 12.99 -18.19
N PHE A 321 13.70 12.23 -17.57
CA PHE A 321 13.90 11.55 -16.30
C PHE A 321 14.37 10.10 -16.45
N GLY A 322 14.61 9.63 -17.68
CA GLY A 322 15.03 8.28 -17.97
C GLY A 322 13.91 7.24 -17.87
N LEU A 323 12.64 7.66 -17.87
CA LEU A 323 11.49 6.76 -17.82
C LEU A 323 11.03 6.41 -19.23
N TYR A 324 10.73 5.13 -19.43
CA TYR A 324 10.31 4.57 -20.70
C TYR A 324 8.82 4.27 -20.71
N ASP A 325 8.25 4.23 -21.92
CA ASP A 325 6.88 3.78 -22.16
C ASP A 325 5.82 4.59 -21.37
N MET A 326 6.11 5.86 -21.07
CA MET A 326 5.17 6.77 -20.38
C MET A 326 4.02 7.24 -21.28
N HIS A 327 4.04 6.89 -22.56
CA HIS A 327 3.03 7.19 -23.57
C HIS A 327 2.74 5.89 -24.34
N GLY A 328 1.69 5.16 -23.96
CA GLY A 328 1.28 3.89 -24.58
C GLY A 328 1.89 2.64 -23.94
N ASN A 329 1.96 1.57 -24.73
CA ASN A 329 2.26 0.19 -24.33
C ASN A 329 1.21 -0.43 -23.41
N VAL A 330 1.04 0.06 -22.18
CA VAL A 330 -0.03 -0.34 -21.26
C VAL A 330 -0.52 0.86 -20.46
N PHE A 331 -1.82 0.90 -20.18
CA PHE A 331 -2.33 1.77 -19.11
C PHE A 331 -1.69 1.36 -17.78
N GLU A 332 -1.39 2.35 -16.94
CA GLU A 332 -0.77 2.11 -15.63
C GLU A 332 -1.71 2.51 -14.49
N TRP A 333 -1.97 1.56 -13.58
CA TRP A 333 -2.70 1.82 -12.35
C TRP A 333 -2.03 2.89 -11.49
N CYS A 334 -2.81 3.89 -11.07
CA CYS A 334 -2.45 4.84 -10.03
C CYS A 334 -3.19 4.53 -8.72
N GLN A 335 -2.70 5.09 -7.61
CA GLN A 335 -3.30 4.94 -6.29
C GLN A 335 -4.70 5.56 -6.22
N ASP A 336 -4.86 6.75 -6.81
CA ASP A 336 -6.04 7.63 -6.74
C ASP A 336 -7.36 6.96 -7.14
N ILE A 337 -8.44 7.36 -6.45
CA ILE A 337 -9.80 7.12 -6.97
C ILE A 337 -10.06 8.09 -8.12
N ARG A 338 -10.87 7.69 -9.10
CA ARG A 338 -11.16 8.54 -10.26
C ARG A 338 -12.20 9.61 -9.92
N HIS A 339 -11.85 10.88 -10.16
CA HIS A 339 -12.76 12.03 -10.07
C HIS A 339 -13.13 12.60 -11.44
N LYS A 340 -14.25 13.32 -11.50
CA LYS A 340 -14.78 13.93 -12.74
C LYS A 340 -13.91 15.07 -13.29
N ASN A 341 -13.08 15.70 -12.47
CA ASN A 341 -12.22 16.84 -12.79
C ASN A 341 -11.25 17.10 -11.63
N TYR A 342 -10.39 18.12 -11.74
CA TYR A 342 -9.41 18.51 -10.72
C TYR A 342 -9.91 19.56 -9.72
N LYS A 343 -11.22 19.84 -9.63
CA LYS A 343 -11.73 20.80 -8.64
C LYS A 343 -11.60 20.21 -7.23
N GLY A 344 -10.67 20.77 -6.45
CA GLY A 344 -10.37 20.29 -5.10
C GLY A 344 -9.33 19.17 -5.06
N ALA A 345 -8.58 18.97 -6.15
CA ALA A 345 -7.46 18.03 -6.18
C ALA A 345 -6.36 18.45 -5.18
N PRO A 346 -5.64 17.48 -4.57
CA PRO A 346 -4.45 17.77 -3.78
C PRO A 346 -3.38 18.48 -4.61
N SER A 347 -2.65 19.41 -3.99
CA SER A 347 -1.58 20.18 -4.63
C SER A 347 -0.18 19.81 -4.13
N ASP A 348 -0.04 18.72 -3.39
CA ASP A 348 1.18 18.29 -2.69
C ASP A 348 1.74 16.95 -3.22
N GLY A 349 1.18 16.44 -4.32
CA GLY A 349 1.56 15.17 -4.91
C GLY A 349 0.95 13.94 -4.23
N SER A 350 0.19 14.11 -3.14
CA SER A 350 -0.52 13.00 -2.51
C SER A 350 -1.65 12.45 -3.40
N SER A 351 -2.00 11.17 -3.20
CA SER A 351 -3.12 10.57 -3.92
C SER A 351 -4.46 11.11 -3.45
N TRP A 352 -5.36 11.35 -4.38
CA TRP A 352 -6.72 11.80 -4.11
C TRP A 352 -7.61 10.61 -3.78
N GLU A 353 -7.74 10.29 -2.49
CA GLU A 353 -8.52 9.12 -2.01
C GLU A 353 -9.93 9.47 -1.51
N LYS A 354 -10.24 10.76 -1.32
CA LYS A 354 -11.56 11.20 -0.81
C LYS A 354 -12.55 11.38 -1.94
N GLY A 355 -13.70 10.71 -1.86
CA GLY A 355 -14.81 10.88 -2.80
C GLY A 355 -15.71 9.66 -2.89
N ASN A 356 -16.59 9.64 -3.88
CA ASN A 356 -17.49 8.52 -4.15
C ASN A 356 -17.33 8.10 -5.61
N SER A 357 -16.41 7.16 -5.85
CA SER A 357 -16.12 6.57 -7.14
C SER A 357 -15.70 5.13 -6.92
N GLU A 358 -16.22 4.22 -7.73
CA GLU A 358 -15.84 2.80 -7.72
C GLU A 358 -14.64 2.53 -8.63
N TYR A 359 -14.10 3.55 -9.30
CA TYR A 359 -13.04 3.42 -10.28
C TYR A 359 -11.71 3.96 -9.74
N ARG A 360 -10.61 3.31 -10.12
CA ARG A 360 -9.23 3.78 -9.89
C ARG A 360 -8.67 4.42 -11.15
N VAL A 361 -7.76 5.37 -10.99
CA VAL A 361 -7.17 6.08 -12.14
C VAL A 361 -6.22 5.18 -12.92
N LEU A 362 -6.30 5.28 -14.25
CA LEU A 362 -5.33 4.74 -15.21
C LEU A 362 -4.68 5.89 -15.98
N ARG A 363 -3.37 5.80 -16.21
CA ARG A 363 -2.58 6.79 -16.95
C ARG A 363 -1.76 6.18 -18.08
N GLY A 364 -1.32 7.04 -19.01
CA GLY A 364 -0.36 6.71 -20.07
C GLY A 364 -0.95 6.22 -21.38
N GLY A 365 -2.18 5.70 -21.36
CA GLY A 365 -2.74 5.00 -22.51
C GLY A 365 -1.99 3.69 -22.79
N SER A 366 -2.46 2.93 -23.75
CA SER A 366 -1.93 1.60 -24.04
C SER A 366 -1.60 1.41 -25.52
N TRP A 367 -1.14 0.20 -25.88
CA TRP A 367 -0.79 -0.15 -27.25
C TRP A 367 -1.95 -0.02 -28.24
N ASP A 368 -3.21 -0.07 -27.78
CA ASP A 368 -4.39 -0.01 -28.64
C ASP A 368 -5.18 1.31 -28.60
N ASP A 369 -4.71 2.30 -27.83
CA ASP A 369 -5.31 3.62 -27.73
C ASP A 369 -4.86 4.58 -28.84
N ASP A 370 -5.76 5.49 -29.21
CA ASP A 370 -5.48 6.58 -30.12
C ASP A 370 -4.53 7.63 -29.51
N PRO A 371 -3.92 8.53 -30.32
CA PRO A 371 -3.05 9.61 -29.82
C PRO A 371 -3.65 10.42 -28.65
N GLU A 372 -4.97 10.59 -28.63
CA GLU A 372 -5.70 11.27 -27.55
C GLU A 372 -5.46 10.63 -26.18
N GLY A 373 -5.50 9.30 -26.12
CA GLY A 373 -5.43 8.51 -24.89
C GLY A 373 -4.02 8.38 -24.32
N VAL A 374 -2.99 8.68 -25.11
CA VAL A 374 -1.57 8.59 -24.70
C VAL A 374 -0.94 9.94 -24.37
N ARG A 375 -1.73 11.02 -24.25
CA ARG A 375 -1.20 12.33 -23.78
C ARG A 375 -0.82 12.28 -22.30
N SER A 376 0.10 13.14 -21.87
CA SER A 376 0.55 13.23 -20.47
C SER A 376 -0.60 13.48 -19.48
N SER A 377 -1.59 14.28 -19.87
CA SER A 377 -2.76 14.60 -19.03
C SER A 377 -3.94 13.67 -19.23
N ALA A 378 -3.91 12.77 -20.22
CA ALA A 378 -5.03 11.88 -20.48
C ALA A 378 -5.29 10.99 -19.25
N ARG A 379 -6.56 10.93 -18.83
CA ARG A 379 -6.99 10.15 -17.68
C ARG A 379 -8.04 9.14 -18.11
N SER A 380 -7.86 7.90 -17.68
CA SER A 380 -8.87 6.85 -17.78
C SER A 380 -9.13 6.27 -16.37
N GLY A 381 -9.94 5.23 -16.28
CA GLY A 381 -10.06 4.46 -15.05
C GLY A 381 -11.02 3.29 -15.16
N ASN A 382 -10.65 2.20 -14.50
CA ASN A 382 -11.38 0.95 -14.45
C ASN A 382 -11.72 0.58 -13.00
N HIS A 383 -12.65 -0.37 -12.84
CA HIS A 383 -12.99 -0.89 -11.52
C HIS A 383 -11.74 -1.59 -10.94
N PRO A 384 -11.43 -1.48 -9.64
CA PRO A 384 -10.20 -2.04 -9.05
C PRO A 384 -10.09 -3.56 -9.17
N ASP A 385 -11.19 -4.26 -9.45
CA ASP A 385 -11.22 -5.71 -9.71
C ASP A 385 -10.96 -6.08 -11.17
N ASP A 386 -11.11 -5.13 -12.10
CA ASP A 386 -10.94 -5.36 -13.53
C ASP A 386 -9.50 -5.73 -13.86
N ARG A 387 -9.36 -6.57 -14.90
CA ARG A 387 -8.09 -7.07 -15.41
C ARG A 387 -8.22 -7.09 -16.92
N ASP A 388 -7.45 -6.26 -17.59
CA ASP A 388 -7.47 -6.18 -19.04
C ASP A 388 -6.08 -6.38 -19.63
N TYR A 389 -6.04 -6.87 -20.87
CA TYR A 389 -4.81 -7.18 -21.60
C TYR A 389 -4.00 -5.94 -22.00
N ASN A 390 -4.53 -4.74 -21.75
CA ASN A 390 -3.87 -3.47 -22.02
C ASN A 390 -3.62 -2.66 -20.73
N ILE A 391 -3.86 -3.25 -19.55
CA ILE A 391 -3.62 -2.63 -18.24
C ILE A 391 -2.51 -3.36 -17.50
N GLY A 392 -1.50 -2.60 -17.11
CA GLY A 392 -0.43 -2.99 -16.21
C GLY A 392 -0.25 -1.97 -15.09
N PHE A 393 0.97 -1.83 -14.59
CA PHE A 393 1.30 -0.83 -13.58
C PHE A 393 2.80 -0.60 -13.47
N ARG A 394 3.16 0.48 -12.78
CA ARG A 394 4.52 0.85 -12.44
C ARG A 394 4.59 1.13 -10.94
N VAL A 395 5.74 0.89 -10.35
CA VAL A 395 5.96 1.11 -8.92
C VAL A 395 6.70 2.42 -8.66
N LEU A 396 6.42 3.01 -7.50
CA LEU A 396 7.12 4.16 -6.94
C LEU A 396 7.64 3.79 -5.55
N CYS A 397 8.84 4.28 -5.22
CA CYS A 397 9.47 4.16 -3.90
C CYS A 397 9.71 5.55 -3.28
N SER A 398 9.19 5.76 -2.06
CA SER A 398 9.13 7.08 -1.39
C SER A 398 10.06 7.23 -0.17
N SER A 399 11.11 6.38 -0.07
CA SER A 399 11.93 6.15 1.13
C SER A 399 12.29 7.41 1.98
N PRO A 400 12.22 7.30 3.33
CA PRO A 400 11.86 6.13 4.13
C PRO A 400 10.35 6.05 4.46
N ILE A 401 9.91 4.92 5.03
CA ILE A 401 8.59 4.78 5.67
C ILE A 401 8.59 5.77 6.84
N GLU A 402 7.67 6.75 6.85
CA GLU A 402 7.46 7.65 8.00
C GLU A 402 6.90 6.91 9.21
#